data_AF-A0A0Q4JYV5-F1
#
_entry.id   AF-A0A0Q4JYV5-F1
#
_cell.length_a   1.000
_cell.length_b   1.000
_cell.length_c   1.000
_cell.angle_alpha   90.00
_cell.angle_beta   90.00
_cell.angle_gamma   90.00
#
_symmetry.space_group_name_H-M   'P 1'
#
loop_
_entity.id
_entity.type
_entity.pdbx_description
1 polymer ?
#
loop_
_entity_poly.entity_id
_entity_poly.type
_entity_poly.pdbx_seq_one_letter_code
_entity_poly.pdbx_strand_id
1 'polypeptide(L)'
;MKKIFAVAVATGLLSLAACNTSPREQAADKIESNTEAVADNLEDAADATGNEAAEATLENKADAVRATGQNQADDMRTNDADTNLSNGI
;
A
#
# COMPACT_ATOMS: atom_id res chain seq x y z
N MET A 1 -22.60 15.79 9.30
CA MET A 1 -21.37 16.17 8.59
C MET A 1 -20.19 15.57 9.32
N LYS A 2 -19.69 14.44 8.86
CA LYS A 2 -18.47 13.77 9.34
C LYS A 2 -17.83 13.15 8.09
N LYS A 3 -17.30 14.03 7.23
CA LYS A 3 -16.52 13.66 6.05
C LYS A 3 -15.11 14.15 6.34
N ILE A 4 -14.30 13.30 6.93
CA ILE A 4 -12.93 13.58 7.35
C ILE A 4 -12.40 12.20 7.74
N PHE A 5 -11.51 11.52 7.04
CA PHE A 5 -10.57 11.89 6.01
C PHE A 5 -10.18 10.56 5.31
N ALA A 6 -10.91 10.12 4.28
CA ALA A 6 -10.39 9.09 3.38
C ALA A 6 -9.33 9.78 2.50
N VAL A 7 -8.12 9.92 3.05
CA VAL A 7 -6.96 10.44 2.32
C VAL A 7 -6.52 9.35 1.37
N ALA A 8 -7.25 9.26 0.26
CA ALA A 8 -6.83 8.56 -0.94
C ALA A 8 -5.62 9.32 -1.52
N VAL A 9 -4.43 9.01 -1.04
CA VAL A 9 -3.19 9.42 -1.70
C VAL A 9 -2.73 8.24 -2.54
N ALA A 10 -3.45 8.04 -3.64
CA ALA A 10 -2.98 7.28 -4.80
C ALA A 10 -2.07 8.18 -5.66
N THR A 11 -1.09 8.84 -5.07
CA THR A 11 -0.12 9.64 -5.84
C THR A 11 1.05 8.76 -6.24
N GLY A 12 0.89 7.98 -7.32
CA GLY A 12 2.03 7.25 -7.87
C GLY A 12 1.81 6.45 -9.15
N LEU A 13 0.59 6.02 -9.45
CA LEU A 13 0.41 4.97 -10.47
C LEU A 13 0.63 5.38 -11.94
N LEU A 14 0.83 6.66 -12.33
CA LEU A 14 0.53 7.05 -13.72
C LEU A 14 1.44 8.07 -14.46
N SER A 15 2.77 8.07 -14.33
CA SER A 15 3.54 8.81 -15.38
C SER A 15 4.87 8.26 -15.88
N LEU A 16 5.32 7.08 -15.44
CA LEU A 16 6.48 6.43 -16.08
C LEU A 16 6.22 4.99 -16.50
N ALA A 17 5.08 4.77 -17.15
CA ALA A 17 5.09 3.92 -18.33
C ALA A 17 6.07 4.52 -19.35
N ALA A 18 7.34 4.19 -19.23
CA ALA A 18 8.23 4.17 -20.37
C ALA A 18 8.91 2.78 -20.43
N CYS A 19 8.05 1.79 -20.65
CA CYS A 19 8.32 0.66 -21.53
C CYS A 19 9.30 -0.43 -21.05
N ASN A 20 9.20 -0.88 -19.80
CA ASN A 20 9.39 -2.30 -19.47
C ASN A 20 8.78 -2.62 -18.10
N THR A 21 7.57 -3.21 -18.06
CA THR A 21 6.91 -3.71 -16.84
C THR A 21 7.68 -4.89 -16.27
N SER A 22 8.79 -4.58 -15.62
CA SER A 22 9.66 -5.59 -15.03
C SER A 22 8.83 -6.47 -14.07
N PRO A 23 9.23 -7.74 -13.85
CA PRO A 23 8.61 -8.59 -12.83
C PRO A 23 8.54 -7.92 -11.45
N ARG A 24 9.45 -6.96 -11.21
CA ARG A 24 9.56 -6.17 -9.99
C ARG A 24 8.40 -5.19 -9.81
N GLU A 25 8.09 -4.39 -10.83
CA GLU A 25 6.93 -3.49 -10.82
C GLU A 25 5.64 -4.29 -10.60
N GLN A 26 5.49 -5.43 -11.30
CA GLN A 26 4.34 -6.31 -11.12
C GLN A 26 4.24 -6.91 -9.71
N ALA A 27 5.37 -7.17 -9.05
CA ALA A 27 5.41 -7.65 -7.67
C ALA A 27 5.02 -6.53 -6.69
N ALA A 28 5.55 -5.32 -6.88
CA ALA A 28 5.21 -4.15 -6.10
C ALA A 28 3.71 -3.81 -6.20
N ASP A 29 3.16 -3.79 -7.41
CA ASP A 29 1.74 -3.53 -7.66
C ASP A 29 0.83 -4.59 -7.02
N LYS A 30 1.28 -5.86 -7.00
CA LYS A 30 0.55 -6.93 -6.29
C LYS A 30 0.55 -6.73 -4.79
N ILE A 31 1.66 -6.27 -4.21
CA ILE A 31 1.76 -5.97 -2.78
C ILE A 31 0.77 -4.85 -2.44
N GLU A 32 0.82 -3.74 -3.17
CA GLU A 32 -0.09 -2.60 -2.96
C GLU A 32 -1.56 -3.02 -3.10
N SER A 33 -1.91 -3.71 -4.18
CA SER A 33 -3.28 -4.15 -4.42
C SER A 33 -3.80 -5.09 -3.33
N ASN A 34 -2.95 -5.97 -2.80
CA ASN A 34 -3.34 -6.87 -1.72
C ASN A 34 -3.55 -6.11 -0.41
N THR A 35 -2.64 -5.19 -0.07
CA THR A 35 -2.75 -4.42 1.16
C THR A 35 -3.88 -3.40 1.11
N GLU A 36 -4.16 -2.83 -0.06
CA GLU A 36 -5.32 -1.95 -0.27
C GLU A 36 -6.61 -2.74 -0.04
N ALA A 37 -6.74 -3.93 -0.63
CA ALA A 37 -7.92 -4.76 -0.40
C ALA A 37 -8.11 -5.13 1.09
N VAL A 38 -7.03 -5.34 1.84
CA VAL A 38 -7.13 -5.60 3.29
C VAL A 38 -7.50 -4.33 4.06
N ALA A 39 -6.93 -3.17 3.70
CA ALA A 39 -7.26 -1.89 4.31
C ALA A 39 -8.73 -1.53 4.05
N ASP A 40 -9.22 -1.67 2.82
CA ASP A 40 -10.62 -1.45 2.45
C ASP A 40 -11.58 -2.31 3.27
N ASN A 41 -11.27 -3.60 3.47
CA ASN A 41 -12.08 -4.47 4.32
C ASN A 41 -12.11 -4.02 5.80
N LEU A 42 -11.04 -3.41 6.30
CA LEU A 42 -10.97 -2.87 7.66
C LEU A 42 -11.78 -1.58 7.78
N GLU A 43 -11.75 -0.72 6.76
CA GLU A 43 -12.57 0.49 6.67
C GLU A 43 -14.07 0.14 6.56
N ASP A 44 -14.44 -0.82 5.70
CA ASP A 44 -15.82 -1.33 5.61
C ASP A 44 -16.30 -1.90 6.96
N ALA A 45 -15.42 -2.61 7.67
CA ALA A 45 -15.72 -3.11 9.00
C ALA A 45 -15.85 -1.97 10.03
N ALA A 46 -15.03 -0.91 9.92
CA ALA A 46 -15.08 0.28 10.75
C ALA A 46 -16.45 0.97 10.63
N ASP A 47 -16.88 1.21 9.39
CA ASP A 47 -18.17 1.79 9.02
C ASP A 47 -19.35 0.96 9.55
N ALA A 48 -19.21 -0.37 9.55
CA ALA A 48 -20.24 -1.28 10.04
C ALA A 48 -20.35 -1.31 11.59
N THR A 49 -19.37 -0.81 12.34
CA THR A 49 -19.38 -0.93 13.81
C THR A 49 -20.41 -0.03 14.49
N GLY A 50 -20.70 1.15 13.93
CA GLY A 50 -21.53 2.18 14.56
C GLY A 50 -21.01 2.69 15.91
N ASN A 51 -19.74 2.44 16.25
CA ASN A 51 -19.08 2.85 17.49
C ASN A 51 -17.79 3.60 17.16
N GLU A 52 -17.73 4.88 17.48
CA GLU A 52 -16.59 5.73 17.09
C GLU A 52 -15.23 5.25 17.62
N ALA A 53 -15.18 4.60 18.79
CA ALA A 53 -13.92 4.08 19.33
C ALA A 53 -13.46 2.81 18.60
N ALA A 54 -14.41 1.98 18.14
CA ALA A 54 -14.13 0.78 17.37
C ALA A 54 -13.74 1.14 15.93
N GLU A 55 -14.47 2.08 15.32
CA GLU A 55 -14.19 2.69 14.02
C GLU A 55 -12.75 3.22 13.97
N ALA A 56 -12.37 4.11 14.89
CA ALA A 56 -11.02 4.66 14.95
C ALA A 56 -9.94 3.57 15.12
N THR A 57 -10.24 2.49 15.86
CA THR A 57 -9.28 1.38 16.01
C THR A 57 -9.08 0.61 14.71
N LEU A 58 -10.15 0.43 13.92
CA LEU A 58 -10.12 -0.29 12.65
C LEU A 58 -9.50 0.56 11.54
N GLU A 59 -9.83 1.85 11.47
CA GLU A 59 -9.20 2.81 10.57
C GLU A 59 -7.68 2.91 10.80
N ASN A 60 -7.24 3.04 12.07
CA ASN A 60 -5.81 3.04 12.38
C ASN A 60 -5.09 1.75 11.94
N LYS A 61 -5.80 0.61 11.91
CA LYS A 61 -5.24 -0.64 11.38
C LYS A 61 -5.18 -0.62 9.86
N ALA A 62 -6.22 -0.11 9.20
CA ALA A 62 -6.25 0.06 7.74
C ALA A 62 -5.08 0.93 7.27
N ASP A 63 -4.85 2.06 7.94
CA ASP A 63 -3.70 2.95 7.69
C ASP A 63 -2.36 2.24 7.88
N ALA A 64 -2.21 1.47 8.95
CA ALA A 64 -1.00 0.70 9.20
C ALA A 64 -0.75 -0.37 8.11
N VAL A 65 -1.81 -1.04 7.64
CA VAL A 65 -1.73 -2.02 6.55
C VAL A 65 -1.31 -1.34 5.24
N ARG A 66 -1.95 -0.21 4.90
CA ARG A 66 -1.65 0.55 3.69
C ARG A 66 -0.22 1.09 3.70
N ALA A 67 0.22 1.67 4.83
CA ALA A 67 1.59 2.13 5.01
C ALA A 67 2.62 0.99 4.90
N THR A 68 2.30 -0.18 5.46
CA THR A 68 3.15 -1.38 5.33
C THR A 68 3.26 -1.83 3.88
N GLY A 69 2.15 -1.85 3.14
CA GLY A 69 2.12 -2.21 1.72
C GLY A 69 2.91 -1.26 0.85
N GLN A 70 2.73 0.05 1.03
CA GLN A 70 3.50 1.07 0.32
C GLN A 70 5.00 0.92 0.60
N ASN A 71 5.41 0.77 1.86
CA ASN A 71 6.83 0.57 2.19
C ASN A 71 7.41 -0.69 1.54
N GLN A 72 6.65 -1.79 1.49
CA GLN A 72 7.08 -3.04 0.84
C GLN A 72 7.13 -2.92 -0.68
N ALA A 73 6.19 -2.20 -1.28
CA ALA A 73 6.16 -1.97 -2.71
C ALA A 73 7.28 -1.02 -3.15
N ASP A 74 7.54 0.03 -2.37
CA ASP A 74 8.67 0.93 -2.58
C ASP A 74 10.01 0.20 -2.38
N ASP A 75 10.14 -0.64 -1.35
CA ASP A 75 11.29 -1.53 -1.19
C ASP A 75 11.47 -2.42 -2.42
N MET A 76 10.39 -3.02 -2.91
CA MET A 76 10.42 -3.83 -4.11
C MET A 76 10.86 -3.02 -5.33
N ARG A 77 10.41 -1.78 -5.52
CA ARG A 77 10.82 -0.93 -6.66
C ARG A 77 12.26 -0.42 -6.54
N THR A 78 12.73 -0.12 -5.33
CA THR A 78 13.98 0.62 -5.08
C THR A 78 15.16 -0.27 -4.69
N ASN A 79 14.95 -1.30 -3.88
CA ASN A 79 16.03 -2.19 -3.45
C ASN A 79 16.22 -3.28 -4.48
N ASP A 80 17.28 -3.14 -5.28
CA ASP A 80 17.72 -4.19 -6.19
C ASP A 80 18.27 -5.38 -5.38
N ALA A 81 17.76 -6.58 -5.66
CA ALA A 81 18.32 -7.82 -5.13
C ALA A 81 19.72 -8.07 -5.74
N ASP A 82 20.07 -7.33 -6.81
CA ASP A 82 21.36 -7.34 -7.50
C ASP A 82 22.42 -6.43 -6.82
N THR A 83 22.06 -5.59 -5.84
CA THR A 83 23.06 -4.79 -5.09
C THR A 83 24.00 -5.65 -4.21
N ASN A 84 23.70 -6.94 -4.04
CA ASN A 84 24.59 -7.91 -3.40
C ASN A 84 25.44 -8.73 -4.40
N LEU A 85 25.21 -8.62 -5.72
CA LEU A 85 26.03 -9.31 -6.73
C LEU A 85 27.11 -8.40 -7.32
N SER A 86 27.06 -7.09 -7.08
CA SER A 86 28.13 -6.16 -7.49
C SER A 86 29.36 -6.17 -6.56
N ASN A 87 29.33 -6.93 -5.46
CA ASN A 87 30.51 -7.21 -4.62
C ASN A 87 31.15 -8.55 -5.01
N GLY A 88 31.72 -8.58 -6.21
CA GLY A 88 32.87 -9.39 -6.64
C GLY A 88 33.00 -10.83 -6.13
N ILE A 89 32.68 -11.79 -7.01
CA ILE A 89 33.58 -12.93 -7.24
C ILE A 89 34.64 -12.47 -8.24
#